data_AF-A0A2K0U9C3-F1
#
_entry.id   AF-A0A2K0U9C3-F1
#
_cell.length_a   1.000
_cell.length_b   1.000
_cell.length_c   1.000
_cell.angle_alpha   90.00
_cell.angle_beta   90.00
_cell.angle_gamma   90.00
#
_symmetry.space_group_name_H-M   'P 1'
#
loop_
_entity.id
_entity.type
_entity.pdbx_description
1 polymer ?
#
loop_
_entity_poly.entity_id
_entity_poly.type
_entity_poly.pdbx_seq_one_letter_code
_entity_poly.pdbx_strand_id
1 'polypeptide(L)'
;MQWHAPKKAFRPTKGLSSYEQRTKERAAMAQMKAKEKEMKEEKEEERQRRIQAIRDKRAKKEERERYEKMAEKMHRKRVERLKRKEKRNKLLNS
;
A
#
# COMPACT_ATOMS: atom_id res chain seq x y z
N MET A 1 44.91 -26.36 52.69
CA MET A 1 43.74 -25.80 51.97
C MET A 1 44.25 -25.01 50.77
N GLN A 2 43.74 -25.28 49.57
CA GLN A 2 44.13 -24.59 48.35
C GLN A 2 43.61 -23.14 48.37
N TRP A 3 44.51 -22.14 48.35
CA TRP A 3 44.17 -20.71 48.56
C TRP A 3 43.73 -19.96 47.29
N HIS A 4 43.82 -20.61 46.14
CA HIS A 4 43.57 -20.03 44.83
C HIS A 4 42.53 -20.87 44.08
N ALA A 5 41.60 -20.18 43.42
CA ALA A 5 40.53 -20.83 42.67
C ALA A 5 41.13 -21.70 41.54
N PRO A 6 40.67 -22.96 41.38
CA PRO A 6 41.18 -23.84 40.34
C PRO A 6 40.84 -23.25 38.96
N LYS A 7 41.88 -22.93 38.18
CA LYS A 7 41.73 -22.42 36.81
C LYS A 7 41.10 -23.51 35.94
N LYS A 8 39.84 -23.32 35.52
CA LYS A 8 39.19 -24.21 34.56
C LYS A 8 39.82 -24.03 33.17
N ALA A 9 40.07 -25.14 32.48
CA ALA A 9 40.54 -25.13 31.11
C ALA A 9 39.52 -24.45 30.17
N PHE A 10 40.00 -23.57 29.30
CA PHE A 10 39.22 -22.98 28.22
C PHE A 10 38.80 -24.08 27.24
N ARG A 11 37.50 -24.28 27.07
CA ARG A 11 36.93 -25.29 26.17
C ARG A 11 35.95 -24.61 25.20
N PRO A 12 36.38 -24.27 23.97
CA PRO A 12 35.55 -23.59 22.97
C PRO A 12 34.26 -24.34 22.60
N THR A 13 34.25 -25.65 22.84
CA THR A 13 33.19 -26.59 22.42
C THR A 13 32.33 -27.10 23.58
N LYS A 14 32.58 -26.64 24.82
CA LYS A 14 31.82 -27.08 26.00
C LYS A 14 30.43 -26.46 25.97
N GLY A 15 29.45 -27.21 25.45
CA GLY A 15 28.09 -26.75 25.25
C GLY A 15 27.59 -26.82 23.80
N LEU A 16 28.33 -27.46 22.88
CA LEU A 16 27.77 -27.87 21.59
C LEU A 16 26.51 -28.72 21.86
N SER A 17 25.33 -28.14 21.63
CA SER A 17 24.07 -28.77 21.99
C SER A 17 23.86 -30.06 21.18
N SER A 18 23.20 -31.04 21.79
CA SER A 18 22.88 -32.29 21.09
C SER A 18 22.12 -31.97 19.79
N TYR A 19 22.29 -32.79 18.76
CA TYR A 19 21.56 -32.63 17.50
C TYR A 19 20.04 -32.46 17.72
N GLU A 20 19.50 -33.16 18.71
CA GLU A 20 18.10 -33.06 19.14
C GLU A 20 17.71 -31.68 19.69
N GLN A 21 18.63 -30.99 20.39
CA GLN A 21 18.37 -29.64 20.88
C GLN A 21 18.39 -28.64 19.72
N ARG A 22 19.36 -28.76 18.79
CA ARG A 22 19.43 -27.90 17.59
C ARG A 22 18.22 -28.07 16.67
N THR A 23 17.71 -29.29 16.53
CA THR A 23 16.52 -29.55 15.71
C THR A 23 15.26 -28.95 16.34
N LYS A 24 15.09 -29.07 17.66
CA LYS A 24 14.00 -28.40 18.41
C LYS A 24 14.07 -26.88 18.28
N GLU A 25 15.26 -26.28 18.44
CA GLU A 25 15.46 -24.83 18.28
C GLU A 25 15.16 -24.35 16.85
N ARG A 26 15.59 -25.09 15.83
CA ARG A 26 15.26 -24.77 14.42
C ARG A 26 13.78 -24.86 14.14
N ALA A 27 13.11 -25.90 14.66
CA ALA A 27 11.66 -26.06 14.50
C ALA A 27 10.91 -24.89 15.16
N ALA A 28 11.29 -24.50 16.38
CA ALA A 28 10.72 -23.35 17.07
C ALA A 28 10.96 -22.04 16.29
N MET A 29 12.18 -21.81 15.79
CA MET A 29 12.47 -20.64 14.96
C MET A 29 11.69 -20.62 13.65
N ALA A 30 11.51 -21.77 12.99
CA ALA A 30 10.73 -21.86 11.76
C ALA A 30 9.25 -21.51 12.01
N GLN A 31 8.67 -22.01 13.11
CA GLN A 31 7.31 -21.66 13.52
C GLN A 31 7.16 -20.17 13.85
N MET A 32 8.14 -19.58 14.55
CA MET A 32 8.12 -18.14 14.86
C MET A 32 8.21 -17.29 13.59
N LYS A 33 9.12 -17.64 12.66
CA LYS A 33 9.27 -16.93 11.38
C LYS A 33 8.05 -17.07 10.49
N ALA A 34 7.40 -18.24 10.46
CA ALA A 34 6.17 -18.43 9.70
C ALA A 34 5.07 -17.49 10.22
N LYS A 35 4.85 -17.46 11.53
CA LYS A 35 3.87 -16.54 12.15
C LYS A 35 4.20 -15.06 11.92
N GLU A 36 5.48 -14.69 11.99
CA GLU A 36 5.92 -13.32 11.71
C GLU A 36 5.68 -12.93 10.24
N LYS A 37 5.92 -13.87 9.32
CA LYS A 37 5.69 -13.67 7.89
C LYS A 37 4.20 -13.52 7.59
N GLU A 38 3.35 -14.39 8.13
CA GLU A 38 1.89 -14.30 8.01
C GLU A 38 1.36 -12.93 8.49
N MET A 39 1.77 -12.47 9.67
CA MET A 39 1.37 -11.15 10.18
C MET A 39 1.86 -9.97 9.32
N LYS A 40 3.01 -10.10 8.67
CA LYS A 40 3.54 -9.07 7.76
C LYS A 40 2.76 -9.04 6.45
N GLU A 41 2.48 -10.22 5.88
CA GLU A 41 1.70 -10.35 4.65
C GLU A 41 0.29 -9.81 4.84
N GLU A 42 -0.39 -10.14 5.94
CA GLU A 42 -1.73 -9.61 6.25
C GLU A 42 -1.74 -8.07 6.34
N LYS A 43 -0.75 -7.47 7.00
CA LYS A 43 -0.62 -6.01 7.10
C LYS A 43 -0.33 -5.36 5.75
N GLU A 44 0.51 -5.99 4.93
CA GLU A 44 0.81 -5.49 3.60
C GLU A 44 -0.41 -5.60 2.68
N GLU A 45 -1.16 -6.70 2.75
CA GLU A 45 -2.41 -6.84 2.02
C GLU A 45 -3.43 -5.77 2.40
N GLU A 46 -3.63 -5.52 3.69
CA GLU A 46 -4.55 -4.47 4.15
C GLU A 46 -4.13 -3.09 3.62
N ARG A 47 -2.83 -2.80 3.69
CA ARG A 47 -2.26 -1.56 3.14
C ARG A 47 -2.47 -1.46 1.63
N GLN A 48 -2.25 -2.54 0.90
CA GLN A 48 -2.46 -2.57 -0.56
C GLN A 48 -3.94 -2.38 -0.91
N ARG A 49 -4.87 -3.05 -0.21
CA ARG A 49 -6.32 -2.86 -0.38
C ARG A 49 -6.72 -1.40 -0.16
N ARG A 50 -6.18 -0.75 0.87
CA ARG A 50 -6.43 0.68 1.13
C ARG A 50 -5.88 1.57 0.01
N ILE A 51 -4.68 1.29 -0.48
CA ILE A 51 -4.07 2.06 -1.60
C ILE A 51 -4.91 1.90 -2.87
N GLN A 52 -5.33 0.68 -3.19
CA GLN A 52 -6.17 0.41 -4.36
C GLN A 52 -7.51 1.15 -4.26
N ALA A 53 -8.19 1.07 -3.12
CA ALA A 53 -9.45 1.80 -2.91
C ALA A 53 -9.31 3.32 -3.07
N ILE A 54 -8.19 3.91 -2.61
CA ILE A 54 -7.92 5.34 -2.80
C ILE A 54 -7.67 5.66 -4.28
N ARG A 55 -6.90 4.83 -4.99
CA ARG A 55 -6.63 5.02 -6.42
C ARG A 55 -7.92 4.93 -7.23
N ASP A 56 -8.76 3.93 -6.96
CA ASP A 56 -10.03 3.74 -7.65
C ASP A 56 -10.98 4.91 -7.41
N LYS A 57 -11.03 5.43 -6.18
CA LYS A 57 -11.83 6.62 -5.85
C LYS A 57 -11.34 7.85 -6.61
N ARG A 58 -10.03 8.04 -6.75
CA ARG A 58 -9.45 9.15 -7.52
C ARG A 58 -9.73 9.02 -9.01
N ALA A 59 -9.53 7.83 -9.58
CA ALA A 59 -9.82 7.56 -10.99
C ALA A 59 -11.30 7.82 -11.33
N LYS A 60 -12.23 7.30 -10.51
CA LYS A 60 -13.67 7.59 -10.66
C LYS A 60 -13.99 9.08 -10.58
N LYS A 61 -13.31 9.83 -9.71
CA LYS A 61 -13.49 11.28 -9.60
C LYS A 61 -12.98 12.01 -10.84
N GLU A 62 -11.79 11.66 -11.31
CA GLU A 62 -11.19 12.25 -12.52
C GLU A 62 -12.04 11.99 -13.77
N GLU A 63 -12.59 10.78 -13.91
CA GLU A 63 -13.52 10.47 -15.00
C GLU A 63 -14.78 11.34 -14.93
N ARG A 64 -15.40 11.46 -13.75
CA ARG A 64 -16.56 12.33 -13.54
C ARG A 64 -16.25 13.78 -13.88
N GLU A 65 -15.15 14.32 -13.35
CA GLU A 65 -14.72 15.70 -13.60
C GLU A 65 -14.42 15.93 -15.09
N ARG A 66 -13.89 14.93 -15.80
CA ARG A 66 -13.67 14.99 -17.25
C ARG A 66 -15.00 15.10 -18.00
N TYR A 67 -15.99 14.27 -17.65
CA TYR A 67 -17.31 14.33 -18.27
C TYR A 67 -18.02 15.65 -17.96
N GLU A 68 -17.94 16.14 -16.73
CA GLU A 68 -18.52 17.44 -16.33
C GLU A 68 -17.89 18.60 -17.12
N LYS A 69 -16.55 18.66 -17.23
CA LYS A 69 -15.85 19.66 -18.06
C LYS A 69 -16.26 19.59 -19.53
N MET A 70 -16.46 18.40 -20.07
CA MET A 70 -16.92 18.22 -21.44
C MET A 70 -18.36 18.71 -21.63
N ALA A 71 -19.25 18.39 -20.69
CA ALA A 71 -20.63 18.86 -20.68
C ALA A 71 -20.68 20.40 -20.61
N GLU A 72 -19.91 21.01 -19.72
CA GLU A 72 -19.80 22.47 -19.58
C GLU A 72 -19.28 23.11 -20.87
N LYS A 73 -18.23 22.55 -21.49
CA LYS A 73 -17.68 23.03 -22.76
C LYS A 73 -18.73 23.00 -23.87
N MET A 74 -19.53 21.94 -23.94
CA MET A 74 -20.61 21.83 -24.93
C MET A 74 -21.77 22.78 -24.63
N HIS A 75 -22.14 22.93 -23.36
CA HIS A 75 -23.15 23.88 -22.92
C HIS A 75 -22.74 25.32 -23.27
N ARG A 76 -21.51 25.72 -22.96
CA ARG A 76 -20.95 27.02 -23.34
C ARG A 76 -21.01 27.24 -24.85
N LYS A 77 -20.61 26.26 -25.66
CA LYS A 77 -20.72 26.35 -27.13
C LYS A 77 -22.15 26.53 -27.60
N ARG A 78 -23.12 25.86 -26.97
CA ARG A 78 -24.55 25.99 -27.31
C ARG A 78 -25.06 27.40 -26.97
N VAL A 79 -24.78 27.89 -25.77
CA VAL A 79 -25.17 29.24 -25.33
C VAL A 79 -24.57 30.30 -26.26
N GLU A 80 -23.29 30.20 -26.58
CA GLU A 80 -22.63 31.14 -27.50
C GLU A 80 -23.23 31.11 -28.91
N ARG A 81 -23.61 29.92 -29.42
CA ARG A 81 -24.34 29.81 -30.70
C ARG A 81 -25.70 30.49 -30.66
N LEU A 82 -26.45 30.36 -29.56
CA LEU A 82 -27.75 31.01 -29.38
C LEU A 82 -27.60 32.54 -29.36
N LYS A 83 -26.68 33.08 -28.54
CA LYS A 83 -26.40 34.52 -28.49
C LYS A 83 -26.06 35.11 -29.86
N ARG A 84 -25.26 34.40 -30.67
CA ARG A 84 -24.93 34.84 -32.03
C ARG A 84 -26.14 34.84 -32.97
N LYS A 85 -27.02 33.84 -32.86
CA LYS A 85 -28.27 33.79 -33.63
C LYS A 85 -29.20 34.91 -33.22
N GLU A 86 -29.39 35.14 -31.93
CA GLU A 86 -30.20 36.24 -31.40
C GLU A 86 -29.68 37.59 -31.88
N LYS A 87 -28.37 37.83 -31.79
CA LYS A 87 -27.74 39.05 -32.32
C LYS A 87 -28.00 39.23 -33.81
N ARG A 88 -27.85 38.16 -34.61
CA ARG A 88 -28.11 38.21 -36.05
C ARG A 88 -29.59 38.46 -36.37
N ASN A 89 -30.49 37.73 -35.74
CA ASN A 89 -31.93 37.88 -35.95
C ASN A 89 -32.40 39.28 -35.56
N LYS A 90 -31.86 39.84 -34.47
CA LYS A 90 -32.14 41.23 -34.11
C LYS A 90 -31.73 42.20 -35.22
N LEU A 91 -30.54 42.04 -35.82
CA LEU A 91 -30.08 42.91 -36.90
C LEU A 91 -30.87 42.74 -38.21
N LEU A 92 -31.46 41.57 -38.46
CA LEU A 92 -32.22 41.28 -39.68
C LEU A 92 -33.72 41.57 -39.57
N ASN A 93 -34.25 41.54 -38.34
CA ASN A 93 -35.66 41.79 -38.03
C ASN A 93 -35.86 43.11 -37.24
N SER A 94 -34.87 44.01 -37.25
CA SER A 94 -35.05 45.43 -36.88
C SER A 94 -35.30 46.27 -38.11
#